data_AF-A0A8T3R0X6-F1
#
_entry.id   AF-A0A8T3R0X6-F1
#
_cell.length_a   1.000
_cell.length_b   1.000
_cell.length_c   1.000
_cell.angle_alpha   90.00
_cell.angle_beta   90.00
_cell.angle_gamma   90.00
#
_symmetry.space_group_name_H-M   'P 1'
#
loop_
_entity.id
_entity.type
_entity.pdbx_description
1 polymer ?
#
loop_
_entity_poly.entity_id
_entity_poly.type
_entity_poly.pdbx_seq_one_letter_code
_entity_poly.pdbx_strand_id
1 'polypeptide(L)'
;MGPWDPNWRPDPTGQRLIAIRASRRGAITSAVLFGGLEFVSVMAAPPPIAAVPRDELLVALVITLFSIPALALLGAALTSAALGSRASAASAGLAIGVGVPVAAVASVMIGGFIVGGIAGGFERGADVAGDVLTTGVTAAVRISPLIAIAATGWAIVVRRLDG
;
A
#
# COMPACT_ATOMS: atom_id res chain seq x y z
N MET A 1 21.95 -12.39 -1.10
CA MET A 1 22.95 -12.59 -2.18
C MET A 1 22.24 -12.56 -3.54
N GLY A 2 22.50 -11.51 -4.32
CA GLY A 2 21.92 -11.34 -5.66
C GLY A 2 22.70 -12.10 -6.73
N PRO A 3 22.19 -12.21 -7.97
CA PRO A 3 22.91 -12.85 -9.09
C PRO A 3 24.21 -12.13 -9.48
N TRP A 4 24.42 -10.93 -8.94
CA TRP A 4 25.63 -10.10 -9.11
C TRP A 4 26.71 -10.38 -8.04
N ASP A 5 26.43 -11.25 -7.07
CA ASP A 5 27.38 -11.62 -6.01
C ASP A 5 28.40 -12.65 -6.56
N PRO A 6 29.72 -12.47 -6.37
CA PRO A 6 30.73 -13.45 -6.79
C PRO A 6 30.51 -14.84 -6.20
N ASN A 7 29.83 -14.92 -5.06
CA ASN A 7 29.49 -16.17 -4.38
C ASN A 7 28.06 -16.65 -4.70
N TRP A 8 27.37 -16.05 -5.68
CA TRP A 8 26.03 -16.46 -6.05
C TRP A 8 26.02 -17.90 -6.55
N ARG A 9 25.24 -18.74 -5.89
CA ARG A 9 24.89 -20.08 -6.36
C ARG A 9 23.38 -20.14 -6.60
N PRO A 10 22.94 -20.78 -7.70
CA PRO A 10 21.53 -21.13 -7.86
C PRO A 10 21.07 -21.92 -6.65
N ASP A 11 19.89 -21.59 -6.12
CA ASP A 11 19.34 -22.31 -4.96
C ASP A 11 18.96 -23.74 -5.38
N PRO A 12 19.66 -24.78 -4.89
CA PRO A 12 19.41 -26.16 -5.30
C PRO A 12 18.09 -26.71 -4.71
N THR A 13 17.53 -26.05 -3.69
CA THR A 13 16.31 -26.50 -3.00
C THR A 13 15.03 -25.92 -3.58
N GLY A 14 15.14 -24.89 -4.44
CA GLY A 14 13.99 -24.16 -4.98
C GLY A 14 13.23 -23.30 -3.96
N GLN A 15 13.65 -23.27 -2.69
CA GLN A 15 13.01 -22.49 -1.63
C GLN A 15 12.94 -20.99 -1.94
N ARG A 16 13.97 -20.46 -2.59
CA ARG A 16 14.04 -19.07 -3.04
C ARG A 16 12.96 -18.75 -4.07
N LEU A 17 12.68 -19.66 -5.01
CA LEU A 17 11.61 -19.49 -5.98
C LEU A 17 10.24 -19.53 -5.32
N ILE A 18 10.05 -20.41 -4.35
CA ILE A 18 8.81 -20.49 -3.55
C ILE A 18 8.59 -19.17 -2.80
N ALA A 19 9.62 -18.66 -2.12
CA ALA A 19 9.56 -17.40 -1.39
C ALA A 19 9.25 -16.18 -2.30
N ILE A 20 9.83 -16.13 -3.51
CA ILE A 20 9.54 -15.07 -4.49
C ILE A 20 8.08 -15.15 -4.95
N ARG A 21 7.56 -16.34 -5.23
CA ARG A 21 6.16 -16.53 -5.66
C ARG A 21 5.19 -16.15 -4.55
N ALA A 22 5.46 -16.56 -3.33
CA ALA A 22 4.71 -16.18 -2.15
C ALA A 22 4.69 -14.64 -1.99
N SER A 23 5.87 -14.01 -1.97
CA SER A 23 5.99 -12.55 -1.86
C SER A 23 5.24 -11.81 -2.98
N ARG A 24 5.31 -12.30 -4.22
CA ARG A 24 4.54 -11.74 -5.34
C ARG A 24 3.02 -11.85 -5.12
N ARG A 25 2.54 -12.98 -4.60
CA ARG A 25 1.12 -13.18 -4.27
C ARG A 25 0.70 -12.20 -3.18
N GLY A 26 1.46 -12.09 -2.09
CA GLY A 26 1.18 -11.15 -1.01
C GLY A 26 1.22 -9.68 -1.44
N ALA A 27 2.10 -9.34 -2.40
CA ALA A 27 2.14 -8.01 -3.01
C ALA A 27 0.86 -7.71 -3.81
N ILE A 28 0.45 -8.64 -4.68
CA ILE A 28 -0.73 -8.48 -5.53
C ILE A 28 -1.99 -8.42 -4.66
N THR A 29 -2.14 -9.32 -3.69
CA THR A 29 -3.32 -9.34 -2.81
C THR A 29 -3.43 -8.06 -1.98
N SER A 30 -2.30 -7.54 -1.48
CA SER A 30 -2.25 -6.26 -0.77
C SER A 30 -2.67 -5.11 -1.67
N ALA A 31 -2.07 -4.99 -2.86
CA ALA A 31 -2.38 -3.94 -3.82
C ALA A 31 -3.87 -3.94 -4.22
N VAL A 32 -4.46 -5.11 -4.46
CA VAL A 32 -5.87 -5.23 -4.84
C VAL A 32 -6.80 -4.89 -3.67
N LEU A 33 -6.58 -5.48 -2.50
CA LEU A 33 -7.47 -5.28 -1.35
C LEU A 33 -7.43 -3.85 -0.84
N PHE A 34 -6.22 -3.32 -0.60
CA PHE A 34 -6.05 -2.01 -0.02
C PHE A 34 -6.17 -0.89 -1.05
N GLY A 35 -5.75 -1.10 -2.30
CA GLY A 35 -5.97 -0.13 -3.38
C GLY A 35 -7.46 0.02 -3.70
N GLY A 36 -8.22 -1.08 -3.71
CA GLY A 36 -9.68 -1.02 -3.86
C GLY A 36 -10.35 -0.30 -2.69
N LEU A 37 -9.94 -0.60 -1.46
CA LEU A 37 -10.46 0.07 -0.26
C LEU A 37 -10.15 1.57 -0.26
N GLU A 38 -8.93 1.94 -0.63
CA GLU A 38 -8.50 3.33 -0.75
C GLU A 38 -9.30 4.08 -1.82
N PHE A 39 -9.47 3.50 -3.01
CA PHE A 39 -10.27 4.08 -4.08
C PHE A 39 -11.71 4.37 -3.61
N VAL A 40 -12.36 3.38 -2.97
CA VAL A 40 -13.71 3.55 -2.40
C VAL A 40 -13.72 4.62 -1.32
N SER A 41 -12.70 4.66 -0.46
CA SER A 41 -12.58 5.66 0.61
C SER A 41 -12.47 7.08 0.08
N VAL A 42 -11.70 7.29 -1.00
CA VAL A 42 -11.56 8.61 -1.63
C VAL A 42 -12.86 9.02 -2.30
N MET A 43 -13.51 8.10 -3.01
CA MET A 43 -14.81 8.36 -3.68
C MET A 43 -15.95 8.62 -2.69
N ALA A 44 -15.90 8.06 -1.48
CA ALA A 44 -16.90 8.26 -0.44
C ALA A 44 -16.60 9.46 0.47
N ALA A 45 -15.41 10.08 0.34
CA ALA A 45 -15.04 11.23 1.16
C ALA A 45 -15.82 12.48 0.68
N PRO A 46 -16.39 13.27 1.60
CA PRO A 46 -16.99 14.55 1.22
C PRO A 46 -15.90 15.46 0.63
N PRO A 47 -16.22 16.27 -0.39
CA PRO A 47 -15.25 17.12 -1.06
C PRO A 47 -14.61 18.09 -0.05
N PRO A 48 -13.29 18.34 -0.13
CA PRO A 48 -12.64 19.34 0.70
C PRO A 48 -13.23 20.73 0.42
N ILE A 49 -13.26 21.58 1.46
CA ILE A 49 -13.87 22.92 1.48
C ILE A 49 -13.31 23.84 0.36
N ALA A 50 -12.11 23.55 -0.14
CA ALA A 50 -11.52 24.18 -1.32
C ALA A 50 -11.70 23.28 -2.56
N ALA A 51 -12.93 23.20 -3.08
CA ALA A 51 -13.22 22.37 -4.24
C ALA A 51 -12.64 22.99 -5.53
N VAL A 52 -11.54 22.42 -6.04
CA VAL A 52 -11.22 22.49 -7.48
C VAL A 52 -12.22 21.58 -8.18
N PRO A 53 -13.13 22.09 -9.02
CA PRO A 53 -14.18 21.27 -9.61
C PRO A 53 -13.68 20.49 -10.82
N ARG A 54 -14.21 19.27 -10.97
CA ARG A 54 -14.19 18.38 -12.15
C ARG A 54 -12.95 17.50 -12.33
N ASP A 55 -12.83 16.49 -11.46
CA ASP A 55 -12.75 15.08 -11.87
C ASP A 55 -12.42 14.22 -10.63
N GLU A 56 -13.39 14.07 -9.73
CA GLU A 56 -13.26 13.25 -8.51
C GLU A 56 -12.76 11.83 -8.81
N LEU A 57 -13.19 11.27 -9.95
CA LEU A 57 -12.72 9.98 -10.46
C LEU A 57 -11.22 10.01 -10.81
N LEU A 58 -10.74 11.06 -11.50
CA LEU A 58 -9.34 11.16 -11.90
C LEU A 58 -8.46 11.35 -10.67
N VAL A 59 -8.89 12.16 -9.70
CA VAL A 59 -8.21 12.33 -8.42
C VAL A 59 -8.13 11.00 -7.66
N ALA A 60 -9.24 10.27 -7.52
CA ALA A 60 -9.26 8.96 -6.88
C ALA A 60 -8.36 7.93 -7.58
N LEU A 61 -8.37 7.91 -8.91
CA LEU A 61 -7.49 7.06 -9.72
C LEU A 61 -6.03 7.40 -9.50
N VAL A 62 -5.66 8.68 -9.54
CA VAL A 62 -4.28 9.14 -9.36
C VAL A 62 -3.77 8.78 -7.97
N ILE A 63 -4.54 9.06 -6.92
CA ILE A 63 -4.21 8.71 -5.54
C ILE A 63 -3.97 7.20 -5.42
N THR A 64 -4.93 6.40 -5.90
CA THR A 64 -4.83 4.94 -5.84
C THR A 64 -3.62 4.42 -6.61
N LEU A 65 -3.36 4.95 -7.81
CA LEU A 65 -2.21 4.58 -8.64
C LEU A 65 -0.88 4.86 -7.94
N PHE A 66 -0.76 6.02 -7.28
CA PHE A 66 0.44 6.35 -6.52
C PHE A 66 0.61 5.49 -5.28
N SER A 67 -0.46 5.00 -4.66
CA SER A 67 -0.40 4.14 -3.48
C SER A 67 -0.06 2.67 -3.77
N ILE A 68 -0.45 2.15 -4.95
CA ILE A 68 -0.27 0.74 -5.32
C ILE A 68 1.16 0.21 -5.06
N PRO A 69 2.25 0.90 -5.46
CA PRO A 69 3.59 0.40 -5.23
C PRO A 69 3.91 0.22 -3.75
N ALA A 70 3.55 1.18 -2.90
CA ALA A 70 3.80 1.13 -1.47
C ALA A 70 3.00 0.00 -0.80
N LEU A 71 1.73 -0.17 -1.19
CA LEU A 71 0.86 -1.25 -0.71
C LEU A 71 1.38 -2.63 -1.14
N ALA A 72 1.84 -2.74 -2.39
CA ALA A 72 2.43 -3.96 -2.92
C ALA A 72 3.72 -4.33 -2.18
N LEU A 73 4.61 -3.36 -1.94
CA LEU A 73 5.86 -3.57 -1.21
C LEU A 73 5.61 -3.97 0.26
N LEU A 74 4.63 -3.34 0.91
CA LEU A 74 4.25 -3.69 2.28
C LEU A 74 3.73 -5.13 2.36
N GLY A 75 2.85 -5.52 1.45
CA GLY A 75 2.35 -6.90 1.34
C GLY A 75 3.47 -7.90 1.06
N ALA A 76 4.36 -7.58 0.12
CA ALA A 76 5.51 -8.40 -0.23
C ALA A 76 6.42 -8.66 0.98
N ALA A 77 6.69 -7.62 1.77
CA ALA A 77 7.60 -7.66 2.93
C ALA A 77 7.03 -8.49 4.09
N LEU A 78 5.72 -8.45 4.30
CA LEU A 78 5.06 -9.12 5.44
C LEU A 78 4.59 -10.55 5.10
N THR A 79 4.74 -10.99 3.86
CA THR A 79 4.28 -12.31 3.40
C THR A 79 4.97 -13.45 4.16
N SER A 80 6.29 -13.40 4.36
CA SER A 80 7.01 -14.45 5.08
C SER A 80 6.53 -14.60 6.53
N ALA A 81 6.23 -13.48 7.19
CA ALA A 81 5.65 -13.47 8.52
C ALA A 81 4.20 -14.03 8.53
N ALA A 82 3.41 -13.73 7.51
CA ALA A 82 2.04 -14.23 7.37
C ALA A 82 1.95 -15.75 7.18
N LEU A 83 2.94 -16.34 6.51
CA LEU A 83 3.03 -17.79 6.24
C LEU A 83 3.62 -18.60 7.39
N GLY A 84 4.22 -17.94 8.38
CA GLY A 84 4.81 -18.59 9.55
C GLY A 84 3.76 -19.11 10.55
N SER A 85 4.08 -18.98 11.84
CA SER A 85 3.19 -19.39 12.92
C SER A 85 1.88 -18.58 12.94
N ARG A 86 0.86 -19.06 13.64
CA ARG A 86 -0.40 -18.29 13.83
C ARG A 86 -0.16 -16.93 14.50
N ALA A 87 0.76 -16.88 15.46
CA ALA A 87 1.14 -15.64 16.14
C ALA A 87 1.85 -14.66 15.17
N SER A 88 2.75 -15.17 14.33
CA SER A 88 3.44 -14.40 13.29
C SER A 88 2.47 -13.85 12.23
N ALA A 89 1.43 -14.62 11.90
CA ALA A 89 0.40 -14.16 10.98
C ALA A 89 -0.48 -13.06 11.58
N ALA A 90 -0.81 -13.17 12.87
CA ALA A 90 -1.55 -12.13 13.58
C ALA A 90 -0.74 -10.83 13.65
N SER A 91 0.56 -10.91 13.98
CA SER A 91 1.43 -9.73 14.00
C SER A 91 1.63 -9.12 12.61
N ALA A 92 1.74 -9.94 11.55
CA ALA A 92 1.77 -9.45 10.17
C ALA A 92 0.48 -8.73 9.77
N GLY A 93 -0.68 -9.27 10.17
CA GLY A 93 -1.98 -8.61 9.95
C GLY A 93 -2.08 -7.27 10.68
N LEU A 94 -1.64 -7.20 11.94
CA LEU A 94 -1.59 -5.94 12.69
C LEU A 94 -0.62 -4.93 12.03
N ALA A 95 0.56 -5.39 11.62
CA ALA A 95 1.56 -4.56 10.95
C ALA A 95 1.04 -4.01 9.62
N ILE A 96 0.30 -4.81 8.84
CA ILE A 96 -0.39 -4.33 7.64
C ILE A 96 -1.49 -3.32 8.00
N GLY A 97 -2.30 -3.60 9.02
CA GLY A 97 -3.40 -2.71 9.39
C GLY A 97 -2.92 -1.30 9.77
N VAL A 98 -1.77 -1.21 10.44
CA VAL A 98 -1.14 0.08 10.77
C VAL A 98 -0.33 0.65 9.60
N GLY A 99 0.39 -0.21 8.87
CA GLY A 99 1.30 0.18 7.81
C GLY A 99 0.61 0.67 6.54
N VAL A 100 -0.57 0.14 6.21
CA VAL A 100 -1.30 0.50 4.98
C VAL A 100 -1.64 1.99 4.93
N PRO A 101 -2.27 2.60 5.95
CA PRO A 101 -2.48 4.04 5.98
C PRO A 101 -1.22 4.86 5.79
N VAL A 102 -0.15 4.50 6.49
CA VAL A 102 1.12 5.23 6.46
C VAL A 102 1.76 5.12 5.08
N ALA A 103 1.76 3.92 4.50
CA ALA A 103 2.30 3.66 3.17
C ALA A 103 1.51 4.41 2.08
N ALA A 104 0.18 4.38 2.15
CA ALA A 104 -0.68 5.10 1.20
C ALA A 104 -0.45 6.61 1.29
N VAL A 105 -0.55 7.20 2.49
CA VAL A 105 -0.35 8.65 2.67
C VAL A 105 1.04 9.09 2.23
N ALA A 106 2.10 8.37 2.62
CA ALA A 106 3.45 8.71 2.20
C ALA A 106 3.63 8.64 0.69
N SER A 107 3.07 7.61 0.04
CA SER A 107 3.19 7.45 -1.42
C SER A 107 2.43 8.54 -2.17
N VAL A 108 1.22 8.88 -1.73
CA VAL A 108 0.41 9.95 -2.33
C VAL A 108 1.05 11.32 -2.09
N MET A 109 1.64 11.55 -0.91
CA MET A 109 2.39 12.78 -0.63
C MET A 109 3.58 12.93 -1.59
N ILE A 110 4.36 11.86 -1.81
CA ILE A 110 5.48 11.88 -2.76
C ILE A 110 4.96 12.13 -4.18
N GLY A 111 3.89 11.46 -4.59
CA GLY A 111 3.26 11.68 -5.89
C GLY A 111 2.75 13.11 -6.08
N GLY A 112 2.04 13.64 -5.08
CA GLY A 112 1.52 15.01 -5.06
C GLY A 112 2.62 16.06 -5.06
N PHE A 113 3.70 15.84 -4.30
CA PHE A 113 4.88 16.71 -4.31
C PHE A 113 5.55 16.74 -5.69
N ILE A 114 5.74 15.59 -6.33
CA ILE A 114 6.34 15.50 -7.66
C ILE A 114 5.44 16.21 -8.69
N VAL A 115 4.14 15.92 -8.72
CA VAL A 115 3.20 16.50 -9.68
C VAL A 115 3.05 18.01 -9.46
N GLY A 116 2.86 18.45 -8.22
CA GLY A 116 2.76 19.86 -7.85
C GLY A 116 4.06 20.63 -8.13
N GLY A 117 5.20 20.00 -7.86
CA GLY A 117 6.54 20.53 -8.15
C GLY A 117 6.78 20.76 -9.64
N ILE A 118 6.36 19.82 -10.49
CA ILE A 118 6.41 19.97 -11.95
C ILE A 118 5.49 21.09 -12.43
N ALA A 119 4.31 21.24 -11.82
CA ALA A 119 3.28 22.18 -12.26
C ALA A 119 3.52 23.64 -11.82
N GLY A 120 4.16 23.87 -10.67
CA GLY A 120 4.29 25.23 -10.11
C GLY A 120 5.45 25.44 -9.16
N GLY A 121 6.48 24.59 -9.22
CA GLY A 121 7.67 24.72 -8.39
C GLY A 121 7.51 24.15 -6.97
N PHE A 122 8.59 24.24 -6.20
CA PHE A 122 8.74 23.56 -4.90
C PHE A 122 7.65 23.93 -3.89
N GLU A 123 7.30 25.22 -3.79
CA GLU A 123 6.29 25.73 -2.85
C GLU A 123 4.93 25.06 -3.09
N ARG A 124 4.49 25.00 -4.35
CA ARG A 124 3.23 24.35 -4.73
C ARG A 124 3.26 22.83 -4.48
N GLY A 125 4.41 22.19 -4.69
CA GLY A 125 4.59 20.77 -4.34
C GLY A 125 4.46 20.53 -2.83
N ALA A 126 5.03 21.41 -2.00
CA ALA A 126 4.98 21.32 -0.55
C ALA A 126 3.56 21.53 0.01
N ASP A 127 2.83 22.52 -0.51
CA ASP A 127 1.44 22.78 -0.11
C ASP A 127 0.54 21.58 -0.41
N VAL A 128 0.64 21.02 -1.63
CA VAL A 128 -0.11 19.81 -2.02
C VAL A 128 0.21 18.63 -1.11
N ALA A 129 1.49 18.42 -0.77
CA ALA A 129 1.88 17.34 0.14
C ALA A 129 1.32 17.54 1.55
N GLY A 130 1.26 18.78 2.04
CA GLY A 130 0.65 19.11 3.34
C GLY A 130 -0.85 18.84 3.38
N ASP A 131 -1.57 19.21 2.32
CA ASP A 131 -3.00 18.96 2.18
C ASP A 131 -3.31 17.46 2.10
N VAL A 132 -2.50 16.70 1.35
CA VAL A 132 -2.60 15.24 1.27
C VAL A 132 -2.37 14.60 2.64
N LEU A 133 -1.39 15.07 3.41
CA LEU A 133 -1.10 14.52 4.74
C LEU A 133 -2.29 14.68 5.69
N THR A 134 -2.83 15.89 5.79
CA THR A 134 -3.93 16.20 6.72
C THR A 134 -5.23 15.50 6.32
N THR A 135 -5.55 15.51 5.02
CA THR A 135 -6.73 14.83 4.47
C THR A 135 -6.60 13.31 4.57
N GLY A 136 -5.44 12.78 4.21
CA GLY A 136 -5.14 11.35 4.21
C GLY A 136 -5.19 10.73 5.61
N VAL A 137 -4.62 11.39 6.62
CA VAL A 137 -4.72 10.94 8.02
C VAL A 137 -6.17 10.92 8.49
N THR A 138 -6.94 11.96 8.18
CA THR A 138 -8.35 12.04 8.55
C THR A 138 -9.18 10.93 7.89
N ALA A 139 -8.94 10.67 6.61
CA ALA A 139 -9.58 9.57 5.88
C ALA A 139 -9.22 8.21 6.49
N ALA A 140 -7.93 7.97 6.75
CA ALA A 140 -7.44 6.72 7.34
C ALA A 140 -8.10 6.38 8.68
N VAL A 141 -8.30 7.39 9.54
CA VAL A 141 -9.00 7.20 10.83
C VAL A 141 -10.43 6.73 10.61
N ARG A 142 -11.14 7.31 9.64
CA ARG A 142 -12.54 6.96 9.33
C ARG A 142 -12.70 5.53 8.80
N ILE A 143 -11.77 5.08 7.96
CA ILE A 143 -11.81 3.73 7.37
C ILE A 143 -11.03 2.67 8.17
N SER A 144 -10.52 3.02 9.36
CA SER A 144 -9.74 2.10 10.20
C SER A 144 -10.41 0.75 10.49
N PRO A 145 -11.76 0.64 10.69
CA PRO A 145 -12.40 -0.66 10.87
C PRO A 145 -12.34 -1.53 9.60
N LEU A 146 -12.49 -0.91 8.42
CA LEU A 146 -12.41 -1.60 7.14
C LEU A 146 -10.98 -2.06 6.84
N ILE A 147 -9.98 -1.24 7.19
CA ILE A 147 -8.57 -1.62 7.08
C ILE A 147 -8.27 -2.84 7.95
N ALA A 148 -8.80 -2.91 9.17
CA ALA A 148 -8.62 -4.06 10.05
C ALA A 148 -9.24 -5.36 9.48
N ILE A 149 -10.43 -5.25 8.88
CA ILE A 149 -11.10 -6.37 8.19
C ILE A 149 -10.27 -6.80 6.98
N ALA A 150 -9.82 -5.86 6.15
CA ALA A 150 -9.00 -6.12 4.97
C ALA A 150 -7.64 -6.74 5.34
N ALA A 151 -7.01 -6.31 6.44
CA ALA A 151 -5.78 -6.90 6.96
C ALA A 151 -5.95 -8.35 7.42
N THR A 152 -7.08 -8.64 8.08
CA THR A 152 -7.44 -10.01 8.45
C THR A 152 -7.68 -10.86 7.21
N GLY A 153 -8.44 -10.33 6.23
CA GLY A 153 -8.70 -10.98 4.95
C GLY A 153 -7.42 -11.26 4.16
N TRP A 154 -6.50 -10.29 4.10
CA TRP A 154 -5.20 -10.45 3.45
C TRP A 154 -4.40 -11.59 4.07
N ALA A 155 -4.29 -11.65 5.39
CA ALA A 155 -3.54 -12.71 6.08
C ALA A 155 -4.14 -14.11 5.80
N ILE A 156 -5.48 -14.20 5.73
CA ILE A 156 -6.17 -15.45 5.38
C ILE A 156 -5.90 -15.84 3.92
N VAL A 157 -6.03 -14.89 2.99
CA VAL A 157 -5.86 -15.14 1.55
C VAL A 157 -4.42 -15.56 1.25
N VAL A 158 -3.42 -14.87 1.78
CA VAL A 158 -2.00 -15.22 1.55
C VAL A 158 -1.70 -16.65 2.02
N ARG A 159 -2.21 -17.04 3.19
CA ARG A 159 -2.04 -18.41 3.70
C ARG A 159 -2.76 -19.48 2.89
N ARG A 160 -3.87 -19.14 2.24
CA ARG A 160 -4.63 -20.06 1.38
C ARG A 160 -4.01 -20.23 0.00
N LEU A 161 -3.31 -19.22 -0.51
CA LEU A 161 -2.72 -19.27 -1.85
C LEU A 161 -1.43 -20.10 -1.90
N ASP A 162 -0.75 -20.29 -0.77
CA ASP A 162 0.48 -21.09 -0.67
C ASP A 162 0.26 -22.50 -0.09
N GLY A 163 -0.95 -22.83 0.34
CA GLY A 163 -1.36 -24.16 0.82
C GLY A 163 -1.88 -25.09 -0.26
#